data_AF-A0A7Y3GWU3-F1
#
_entry.id   AF-A0A7Y3GWU3-F1
#
_cell.length_a   1.000
_cell.length_b   1.000
_cell.length_c   1.000
_cell.angle_alpha   90.00
_cell.angle_beta   90.00
_cell.angle_gamma   90.00
#
_symmetry.space_group_name_H-M   'P 1'
#
loop_
_entity.id
_entity.type
_entity.pdbx_description
1 polymer ?
#
loop_
_entity_poly.entity_id
_entity_poly.type
_entity_poly.pdbx_seq_one_letter_code
_entity_poly.pdbx_strand_id
1 'polypeptide(L)' 'MPNPTATLETSLGSIDIELFTDVMPITAGNFIGLAKDGFYNGLHFHR' A
#
# COMPACT_ATOMS: atom_id res chain seq x y z
N MET A 1 -11.30 14.81 4.75
CA MET A 1 -11.55 13.39 5.06
C MET A 1 -10.21 12.77 5.45
N PRO A 2 -10.16 11.75 6.33
CA PRO A 2 -8.90 11.08 6.61
C PRO A 2 -8.37 10.38 5.35
N ASN A 3 -7.05 10.39 5.18
CA ASN A 3 -6.39 9.69 4.07
C ASN A 3 -6.62 8.17 4.20
N PRO A 4 -6.70 7.43 3.08
CA PRO A 4 -6.67 5.97 3.13
C PRO A 4 -5.38 5.45 3.75
N THR A 5 -5.47 4.34 4.47
CA THR A 5 -4.33 3.64 5.04
C THR A 5 -4.23 2.22 4.49
N ALA A 6 -3.03 1.67 4.50
CA ALA A 6 -2.74 0.28 4.18
C ALA A 6 -1.81 -0.32 5.22
N THR A 7 -2.00 -1.60 5.53
CA THR A 7 -1.11 -2.37 6.41
C THR A 7 -0.44 -3.45 5.56
N LEU A 8 0.90 -3.46 5.56
CA LEU A 8 1.69 -4.49 4.89
C LEU A 8 2.13 -5.50 5.95
N GLU A 9 1.58 -6.70 5.89
CA GLU A 9 2.03 -7.81 6.72
C GLU A 9 3.29 -8.43 6.11
N THR A 10 4.42 -8.30 6.81
CA THR A 10 5.70 -8.84 6.36
C THR A 10 6.22 -9.91 7.33
N SER A 11 7.26 -10.64 6.93
CA SER A 11 7.93 -11.61 7.81
C SER A 11 8.61 -10.98 9.03
N LEU A 12 8.84 -9.65 9.02
CA LEU A 12 9.44 -8.90 10.11
C LEU A 12 8.42 -8.06 10.90
N GLY A 13 7.12 -8.27 10.65
CA GLY A 13 6.02 -7.54 11.28
C GLY A 13 5.26 -6.65 10.31
N SER A 14 4.32 -5.89 10.87
CA SER A 14 3.39 -5.06 10.11
C SER A 14 3.95 -3.65 9.91
N ILE A 15 3.72 -3.08 8.72
CA ILE A 15 4.05 -1.71 8.37
C ILE A 15 2.76 -0.97 8.02
N ASP A 16 2.45 0.09 8.76
CA ASP A 16 1.30 0.94 8.45
C ASP A 16 1.72 2.12 7.56
N ILE A 17 0.96 2.33 6.49
CA ILE A 17 1.21 3.36 5.48
C ILE A 17 -0.03 4.25 5.33
N GLU A 18 0.16 5.56 5.39
CA GLU A 18 -0.84 6.56 5.02
C GLU A 18 -0.63 7.01 3.56
N LEU A 19 -1.73 7.06 2.79
CA LEU A 19 -1.69 7.37 1.36
C LEU A 19 -2.27 8.77 1.09
N PHE A 20 -1.41 9.70 0.66
CA PHE A 20 -1.79 11.07 0.31
C PHE A 20 -2.44 11.15 -1.08
N THR A 21 -3.69 10.70 -1.19
CA THR A 21 -4.44 10.67 -2.46
C THR A 21 -4.65 12.04 -3.08
N ASP A 22 -4.70 13.09 -2.26
CA ASP A 22 -4.92 14.45 -2.74
C ASP A 22 -3.64 15.04 -3.37
N VAL A 23 -2.47 14.58 -2.94
CA VAL A 23 -1.18 15.04 -3.46
C VAL A 23 -0.79 14.23 -4.70
N MET A 24 -0.95 12.91 -4.66
CA MET A 24 -0.55 11.99 -5.75
C MET A 24 -1.67 11.01 -6.09
N PRO A 25 -2.77 11.48 -6.72
CA PRO A 25 -3.98 10.68 -6.91
C PRO A 25 -3.77 9.45 -7.80
N ILE A 26 -2.96 9.57 -8.86
CA ILE A 26 -2.73 8.48 -9.82
C ILE A 26 -1.89 7.37 -9.15
N THR A 27 -0.78 7.74 -8.53
CA THR A 27 0.13 6.77 -7.90
C THR A 27 -0.53 6.08 -6.71
N ALA A 28 -1.19 6.84 -5.82
CA ALA A 28 -1.91 6.28 -4.69
C ALA A 28 -3.09 5.41 -5.15
N GLY A 29 -3.84 5.84 -6.16
CA GLY A 29 -4.93 5.07 -6.75
C GLY A 29 -4.47 3.73 -7.33
N ASN A 30 -3.38 3.73 -8.10
CA ASN A 30 -2.80 2.51 -8.66
C ASN A 30 -2.32 1.55 -7.56
N PHE A 31 -1.66 2.07 -6.53
CA PHE A 31 -1.23 1.25 -5.38
C PHE A 31 -2.44 0.60 -4.68
N ILE A 32 -3.51 1.37 -4.41
CA ILE A 32 -4.73 0.86 -3.78
C ILE A 32 -5.37 -0.24 -4.63
N GLY A 33 -5.44 -0.07 -5.94
CA GLY A 33 -5.97 -1.07 -6.87
C GLY A 33 -5.17 -2.38 -6.81
N LEU A 34 -3.86 -2.30 -7.02
CA LEU A 34 -2.96 -3.45 -6.97
C LEU A 34 -3.00 -4.17 -5.61
N ALA A 35 -3.06 -3.42 -4.51
CA ALA A 35 -3.15 -3.98 -3.16
C ALA A 35 -4.47 -4.74 -2.96
N LYS A 36 -5.61 -4.19 -3.40
CA LYS A 36 -6.91 -4.86 -3.32
C LYS A 36 -7.01 -6.11 -4.20
N ASP A 37 -6.34 -6.10 -5.34
CA ASP A 37 -6.25 -7.26 -6.23
C ASP A 37 -5.25 -8.32 -5.74
N GLY A 38 -4.58 -8.07 -4.60
CA GLY A 38 -3.64 -9.00 -3.98
C GLY A 38 -2.29 -9.12 -4.68
N PHE A 39 -1.96 -8.18 -5.59
CA PHE A 39 -0.73 -8.21 -6.40
C PHE A 39 0.55 -8.30 -5.55
N TYR A 40 0.58 -7.64 -4.40
CA TYR A 40 1.76 -7.61 -3.52
C TYR A 40 1.89 -8.83 -2.61
N ASN A 41 0.90 -9.71 -2.57
CA ASN A 41 0.93 -10.89 -1.69
C ASN A 41 2.03 -11.87 -2.15
N GLY A 42 2.93 -12.21 -1.22
CA GLY A 42 4.03 -13.15 -1.49
C GLY A 42 5.24 -12.53 -2.20
N LEU A 43 5.23 -11.23 -2.49
CA LEU A 43 6.43 -10.52 -2.95
C LEU A 43 7.41 -10.31 -1.79
N HIS A 44 8.71 -10.26 -2.10
CA HIS A 44 9.75 -9.98 -1.12
C HIS A 44 10.42 -8.63 -1.41
N PHE A 45 10.89 -7.98 -0.35
CA PHE A 45 11.80 -6.84 -0.47
C PHE A 45 13.17 -7.36 -0.90
N HIS A 46 13.50 -7.19 -2.18
CA HIS A 46 14.75 -7.68 -2.77
C HIS A 46 15.95 -6.76 -2.45
N ARG A 47 15.69 -5.56 -1.94
CA ARG A 47 16.69 -4.58 -1.56
C ARG A 47 16.16 -3.64 -0.48
#